data_AF-A0A0D2W2E6-F1
#
_entry.id   AF-A0A0D2W2E6-F1
#
_cell.length_a   1.000
_cell.length_b   1.000
_cell.length_c   1.000
_cell.angle_alpha   90.00
_cell.angle_beta   90.00
_cell.angle_gamma   90.00
#
_symmetry.space_group_name_H-M   'P 1'
#
loop_
_entity.id
_entity.type
_entity.pdbx_description
1 polymer ?
#
loop_
_entity_poly.entity_id
_entity_poly.type
_entity_poly.pdbx_seq_one_letter_code
_entity_poly.pdbx_strand_id
1 'polypeptide(L)'
;MKFHYVLLFLLHHHHRQQFFLFVSLVFSPLVRCGHHDYSDALSKSILFFEGQRSGVLPRDQRMKWREDSGLSDGRSMYNMDLTGGYYDAGDNVKFGFPMAFTTTMLAWSVIEFGELMPPSELRNALVAIRWGTDYLLKTVSQPNRIFVQVGDPYKDHNCWERPEDMDTARTVYAVDAPNPASEVAAETAAALAASSMAFRSVDPGYAKTLLRNSVRVFQYADNFRGAYSDNSNVRDGACPFYCDFSGYQDELLWGAAWLRRASQDNSYLNYIEINGKTLGADDNINEFGWDNKHAGLNVLVSKEALEGNIYSLQSYKVSADSFMCTLIPDSSSSHIEYTPGGLIYKPGGSNLQHATTISFLLLVYANYLDRTSQTVNCGNLIASPLSLRTIAKNQADYILGDNPMGLSYMVGYGNRFPQRIHHRGSSLPSVKDHPEFIACKEGSIYFNSTNPNPNVLVGAIVGGPGEDDVYDDDRADFRKSEPTTYINAPFVGVLAYFAANPS
;
A
#
# COMPACT_ATOMS: atom_id res chain seq x y z
N MET A 1 5.84 81.26 43.80
CA MET A 1 5.63 81.03 45.25
C MET A 1 6.63 79.93 45.65
N LYS A 2 7.72 80.32 46.33
CA LYS A 2 8.60 79.57 47.27
C LYS A 2 8.76 78.03 47.07
N PHE A 3 9.94 77.36 47.06
CA PHE A 3 11.39 77.60 47.23
C PHE A 3 12.08 76.29 46.75
N HIS A 4 13.06 76.33 45.83
CA HIS A 4 14.52 76.13 46.02
C HIS A 4 15.13 74.72 45.77
N TYR A 5 16.40 74.79 45.35
CA TYR A 5 17.28 73.86 44.64
C TYR A 5 18.15 72.96 45.56
N VAL A 6 18.49 71.76 45.03
CA VAL A 6 19.81 71.08 44.92
C VAL A 6 20.75 70.92 46.16
N LEU A 7 21.19 69.67 46.44
CA LEU A 7 22.63 69.27 46.45
C LEU A 7 22.86 67.74 46.56
N LEU A 8 23.90 67.26 45.85
CA LEU A 8 24.52 65.92 45.82
C LEU A 8 25.31 65.58 47.12
N PHE A 9 25.47 64.28 47.47
CA PHE A 9 26.70 63.47 47.28
C PHE A 9 26.74 62.11 48.03
N LEU A 10 27.46 61.16 47.40
CA LEU A 10 28.31 60.07 47.95
C LEU A 10 27.68 58.82 48.62
N LEU A 11 27.81 57.65 47.97
CA LEU A 11 28.87 56.65 48.27
C LEU A 11 28.80 55.42 47.33
N HIS A 12 29.97 55.06 46.81
CA HIS A 12 30.28 53.85 46.02
C HIS A 12 30.27 52.58 46.89
N HIS A 13 29.78 51.46 46.37
CA HIS A 13 30.38 50.15 46.67
C HIS A 13 30.24 49.15 45.51
N HIS A 14 31.40 48.61 45.09
CA HIS A 14 31.59 47.58 44.08
C HIS A 14 30.85 46.27 44.38
N HIS A 15 30.13 45.72 43.39
CA HIS A 15 29.75 44.30 43.34
C HIS A 15 30.47 43.60 42.17
N ARG A 16 31.30 42.60 42.50
CA ARG A 16 31.83 41.59 41.57
C ARG A 16 30.68 40.67 41.14
N GLN A 17 30.40 40.57 39.85
CA GLN A 17 29.58 39.50 39.29
C GLN A 17 30.47 38.28 39.03
N GLN A 18 30.13 37.13 39.62
CA GLN A 18 30.66 35.82 39.23
C GLN A 18 29.71 35.22 38.20
N PHE A 19 30.19 34.99 36.98
CA PHE A 19 29.49 34.20 35.96
C PHE A 19 29.70 32.72 36.28
N PHE A 20 28.64 32.01 36.65
CA PHE A 20 28.60 30.54 36.64
C PHE A 20 28.22 30.08 35.24
N LEU A 21 29.17 29.45 34.53
CA LEU A 21 28.93 28.70 33.30
C LEU A 21 28.26 27.37 33.66
N PHE A 22 26.94 27.29 33.49
CA PHE A 22 26.22 26.01 33.47
C PHE A 22 26.45 25.37 32.09
N VAL A 23 27.31 24.34 32.04
CA VAL A 23 27.40 23.44 30.89
C VAL A 23 26.25 22.44 31.02
N SER A 24 25.15 22.70 30.32
CA SER A 24 24.11 21.70 30.12
C SER A 24 24.65 20.63 29.18
N LEU A 25 25.08 19.50 29.74
CA LEU A 25 25.31 18.26 28.99
C LEU A 25 23.96 17.79 28.44
N VAL A 26 23.66 18.14 27.19
CA VAL A 26 22.58 17.53 26.42
C VAL A 26 22.99 16.08 26.19
N PHE A 27 22.46 15.17 27.00
CA PHE A 27 22.43 13.75 26.66
C PHE A 27 21.47 13.60 25.48
N SER A 28 21.99 13.70 24.26
CA SER A 28 21.32 13.10 23.11
C SER A 28 21.27 11.59 23.40
N PRO A 29 20.08 10.96 23.46
CA PRO A 29 20.03 9.52 23.45
C PRO A 29 20.73 9.08 22.17
N LEU A 30 21.84 8.36 22.31
CA LEU A 30 22.36 7.51 21.25
C LEU A 30 21.22 6.58 20.87
N VAL A 31 20.46 6.93 19.83
CA VAL A 31 19.68 5.95 19.09
C VAL A 31 20.72 4.91 18.69
N ARG A 32 20.61 3.72 19.26
CA ARG A 32 21.42 2.59 18.82
C ARG A 32 21.11 2.46 17.34
N CYS A 33 22.06 2.84 16.49
CA CYS A 33 22.07 2.50 15.08
C CYS A 33 22.32 0.98 14.99
N GLY A 34 21.29 0.22 15.37
CA GLY A 34 21.19 -1.20 15.13
C GLY A 34 20.62 -1.33 13.73
N HIS A 35 21.33 -2.04 12.87
CA HIS A 35 20.82 -2.37 11.56
C HIS A 35 19.47 -3.10 11.69
N HIS A 36 18.43 -2.65 10.99
CA HIS A 36 17.13 -3.32 10.98
C HIS A 36 17.26 -4.73 10.38
N ASP A 37 16.55 -5.70 10.95
CA ASP A 37 16.46 -7.05 10.38
C ASP A 37 15.36 -7.08 9.31
N TYR A 38 15.71 -6.69 8.09
CA TYR A 38 14.77 -6.70 6.97
C TYR A 38 14.30 -8.11 6.60
N SER A 39 15.03 -9.17 6.95
CA SER A 39 14.61 -10.55 6.69
C SER A 39 13.45 -10.96 7.60
N ASP A 40 13.54 -10.58 8.88
CA ASP A 40 12.44 -10.73 9.83
C ASP A 40 11.23 -9.87 9.43
N ALA A 41 11.46 -8.59 9.08
CA ALA A 41 10.40 -7.71 8.60
C ALA A 41 9.72 -8.26 7.33
N LEU A 42 10.47 -8.79 6.37
CA LEU A 42 9.94 -9.40 5.14
C LEU A 42 9.01 -10.58 5.46
N SER A 43 9.48 -11.49 6.32
CA SER A 43 8.71 -12.67 6.73
C SER A 43 7.39 -12.27 7.40
N LYS A 44 7.42 -11.22 8.24
CA LYS A 44 6.23 -10.67 8.90
C LYS A 44 5.30 -9.98 7.92
N SER A 45 5.82 -9.13 7.03
CA SER A 45 5.03 -8.44 6.01
C SER A 45 4.25 -9.41 5.10
N ILE A 46 4.85 -10.55 4.75
CA ILE A 46 4.16 -11.62 4.01
C ILE A 46 3.14 -12.36 4.89
N LEU A 47 3.45 -12.61 6.17
CA LEU A 47 2.55 -13.27 7.11
C LEU A 47 1.24 -12.48 7.34
N PHE A 48 1.29 -11.15 7.30
CA PHE A 48 0.11 -10.29 7.44
C PHE A 48 -1.03 -10.69 6.50
N PHE A 49 -0.72 -11.05 5.25
CA PHE A 49 -1.75 -11.45 4.28
C PHE A 49 -2.53 -12.69 4.73
N GLU A 50 -1.93 -13.58 5.52
CA GLU A 50 -2.66 -14.72 6.10
C GLU A 50 -3.74 -14.28 7.10
N GLY A 51 -3.52 -13.15 7.77
CA GLY A 51 -4.49 -12.50 8.65
C GLY A 51 -5.65 -11.83 7.93
N GLN A 52 -5.48 -11.51 6.65
CA GLN A 52 -6.52 -10.92 5.80
C GLN A 52 -7.33 -11.95 5.01
N ARG A 53 -6.95 -13.23 5.00
CA ARG A 53 -7.62 -14.25 4.16
C ARG A 53 -9.11 -14.38 4.48
N SER A 54 -10.00 -14.30 3.50
CA SER A 54 -11.42 -14.72 3.60
C SER A 54 -11.59 -16.11 2.95
N GLY A 55 -12.66 -16.83 3.28
CA GLY A 55 -12.94 -18.17 2.74
C GLY A 55 -12.43 -19.31 3.63
N VAL A 56 -12.25 -20.48 3.01
CA VAL A 56 -11.71 -21.69 3.67
C VAL A 56 -10.20 -21.59 3.77
N LEU A 57 -9.66 -21.55 4.97
CA LEU A 57 -8.23 -21.43 5.23
C LEU A 57 -7.49 -22.75 4.97
N PRO A 58 -6.24 -22.69 4.48
CA PRO A 58 -5.47 -23.90 4.23
C PRO A 58 -4.97 -24.50 5.54
N ARG A 59 -4.74 -25.83 5.57
CA ARG A 59 -4.30 -26.54 6.80
C ARG A 59 -2.96 -26.03 7.35
N ASP A 60 -2.11 -25.52 6.49
CA ASP A 60 -0.80 -24.95 6.82
C ASP A 60 -0.84 -23.44 7.10
N GLN A 61 -2.03 -22.83 7.25
CA GLN A 61 -2.22 -21.46 7.74
C GLN A 61 -1.36 -21.20 8.98
N ARG A 62 -0.46 -20.22 8.94
CA ARG A 62 0.47 -19.87 10.01
C ARG A 62 -0.17 -18.96 11.05
N MET A 63 -1.08 -18.10 10.63
CA MET A 63 -1.75 -17.18 11.53
C MET A 63 -2.95 -17.83 12.23
N LYS A 64 -2.66 -18.53 13.35
CA LYS A 64 -3.54 -19.53 13.98
C LYS A 64 -4.78 -18.98 14.69
N TRP A 65 -4.92 -17.68 14.89
CA TRP A 65 -6.10 -17.10 15.52
C TRP A 65 -7.26 -16.84 14.53
N ARG A 66 -7.01 -16.97 13.22
CA ARG A 66 -8.04 -16.93 12.17
C ARG A 66 -8.60 -18.31 11.88
N GLU A 67 -9.86 -18.36 11.48
CA GLU A 67 -10.55 -19.56 10.98
C GLU A 67 -11.34 -19.25 9.70
N ASP A 68 -12.02 -20.27 9.18
CA ASP A 68 -12.86 -20.20 7.98
C ASP A 68 -13.97 -19.14 8.13
N SER A 69 -14.14 -18.28 7.12
CA SER A 69 -15.13 -17.18 7.16
C SER A 69 -15.65 -16.83 5.76
N GLY A 70 -16.76 -16.10 5.66
CA GLY A 70 -17.32 -15.67 4.36
C GLY A 70 -17.72 -16.85 3.44
N LEU A 71 -18.14 -17.97 4.03
CA LEU A 71 -18.32 -19.25 3.31
C LEU A 71 -19.54 -19.29 2.38
N SER A 72 -20.40 -18.27 2.45
CA SER A 72 -21.60 -18.15 1.62
C SER A 72 -21.48 -17.09 0.52
N ASP A 73 -20.31 -16.48 0.36
CA ASP A 73 -20.07 -15.38 -0.59
C ASP A 73 -20.50 -15.76 -2.02
N GLY A 74 -21.39 -14.96 -2.61
CA GLY A 74 -21.91 -15.19 -3.98
C GLY A 74 -23.08 -16.16 -4.11
N ARG A 75 -23.29 -17.03 -3.12
CA ARG A 75 -24.21 -18.17 -3.27
C ARG A 75 -25.68 -17.76 -3.33
N SER A 76 -26.12 -16.86 -2.44
CA SER A 76 -27.53 -16.48 -2.32
C SER A 76 -28.02 -15.54 -3.43
N MET A 77 -27.16 -14.65 -3.92
CA MET A 77 -27.54 -13.61 -4.89
C MET A 77 -27.31 -14.01 -6.34
N TYR A 78 -26.20 -14.70 -6.63
CA TYR A 78 -25.79 -15.01 -8.01
C TYR A 78 -25.64 -16.51 -8.28
N ASN A 79 -25.83 -17.37 -7.27
CA ASN A 79 -25.51 -18.80 -7.35
C ASN A 79 -24.07 -19.06 -7.83
N MET A 80 -23.15 -18.23 -7.34
CA MET A 80 -21.71 -18.27 -7.65
C MET A 80 -20.92 -18.57 -6.39
N ASP A 81 -19.76 -19.21 -6.55
CA ASP A 81 -18.75 -19.26 -5.49
C ASP A 81 -17.87 -18.02 -5.61
N LEU A 82 -18.02 -17.09 -4.67
CA LEU A 82 -17.14 -15.95 -4.48
C LEU A 82 -16.39 -16.04 -3.14
N THR A 83 -16.25 -17.23 -2.55
CA THR A 83 -15.41 -17.43 -1.35
C THR A 83 -13.93 -17.25 -1.67
N GLY A 84 -13.11 -16.88 -0.68
CA GLY A 84 -11.69 -16.59 -0.89
C GLY A 84 -11.39 -15.09 -0.92
N GLY A 85 -10.18 -14.74 -1.35
CA GLY A 85 -9.72 -13.35 -1.45
C GLY A 85 -9.31 -12.77 -0.10
N TYR A 86 -9.05 -11.47 -0.07
CA TYR A 86 -8.63 -10.76 1.13
C TYR A 86 -9.74 -9.85 1.65
N TYR A 87 -9.92 -9.78 2.96
CA TYR A 87 -10.55 -8.62 3.58
C TYR A 87 -9.62 -7.42 3.41
N ASP A 88 -10.21 -6.27 3.13
CA ASP A 88 -9.50 -5.10 2.64
C ASP A 88 -8.56 -4.49 3.69
N ALA A 89 -9.10 -4.27 4.89
CA ALA A 89 -8.46 -3.52 5.96
C ALA A 89 -8.79 -4.12 7.35
N GLY A 90 -9.32 -3.32 8.26
CA GLY A 90 -9.83 -3.76 9.56
C GLY A 90 -11.24 -4.34 9.53
N ASP A 91 -11.87 -4.34 8.37
CA ASP A 91 -13.24 -4.74 8.08
C ASP A 91 -13.34 -6.14 7.48
N ASN A 92 -14.58 -6.58 7.17
CA ASN A 92 -14.80 -7.88 6.51
C ASN A 92 -15.38 -7.72 5.09
N VAL A 93 -15.24 -6.54 4.49
CA VAL A 93 -15.60 -6.28 3.10
C VAL A 93 -14.47 -6.70 2.18
N LYS A 94 -14.83 -7.23 1.01
CA LYS A 94 -13.90 -7.54 -0.08
C LYS A 94 -14.06 -6.51 -1.17
N PHE A 95 -13.35 -5.39 -1.07
CA PHE A 95 -13.30 -4.38 -2.11
C PHE A 95 -12.38 -4.83 -3.25
N GLY A 96 -12.93 -4.98 -4.46
CA GLY A 96 -12.21 -5.56 -5.60
C GLY A 96 -11.10 -4.65 -6.14
N PHE A 97 -11.30 -3.34 -6.14
CA PHE A 97 -10.34 -2.38 -6.69
C PHE A 97 -9.01 -2.35 -5.90
N PRO A 98 -8.99 -2.06 -4.59
CA PRO A 98 -7.75 -2.13 -3.79
C PRO A 98 -7.16 -3.54 -3.68
N MET A 99 -7.99 -4.60 -3.73
CA MET A 99 -7.48 -5.98 -3.73
C MET A 99 -6.75 -6.34 -5.03
N ALA A 100 -7.25 -5.85 -6.18
CA ALA A 100 -6.57 -6.00 -7.45
C ALA A 100 -5.22 -5.27 -7.42
N PHE A 101 -5.19 -4.01 -6.96
CA PHE A 101 -3.94 -3.26 -6.78
C PHE A 101 -2.94 -3.95 -5.85
N THR A 102 -3.40 -4.42 -4.69
CA THR A 102 -2.61 -5.25 -3.76
C THR A 102 -1.97 -6.45 -4.47
N THR A 103 -2.75 -7.16 -5.28
CA THR A 103 -2.30 -8.35 -6.00
C THR A 103 -1.28 -7.97 -7.08
N THR A 104 -1.49 -6.87 -7.80
CA THR A 104 -0.52 -6.31 -8.75
C THR A 104 0.80 -5.97 -8.06
N MET A 105 0.76 -5.30 -6.89
CA MET A 105 1.98 -4.89 -6.16
C MET A 105 2.75 -6.07 -5.56
N LEU A 106 2.05 -7.10 -5.05
CA LEU A 106 2.72 -8.34 -4.63
C LEU A 106 3.40 -9.04 -5.82
N ALA A 107 2.71 -9.14 -6.95
CA ALA A 107 3.29 -9.73 -8.16
C ALA A 107 4.48 -8.91 -8.69
N TRP A 108 4.37 -7.58 -8.70
CA TRP A 108 5.47 -6.70 -9.12
C TRP A 108 6.68 -6.83 -8.18
N SER A 109 6.46 -6.95 -6.87
CA SER A 109 7.51 -7.23 -5.89
C SER A 109 8.27 -8.52 -6.19
N VAL A 110 7.57 -9.59 -6.57
CA VAL A 110 8.21 -10.86 -6.97
C VAL A 110 8.93 -10.71 -8.32
N ILE A 111 8.38 -9.96 -9.28
CA ILE A 111 9.00 -9.76 -10.59
C ILE A 111 10.33 -9.01 -10.48
N GLU A 112 10.40 -7.96 -9.67
CA GLU A 112 11.61 -7.12 -9.57
C GLU A 112 12.62 -7.64 -8.54
N PHE A 113 12.15 -8.26 -7.44
CA PHE A 113 12.98 -8.61 -6.29
C PHE A 113 12.84 -10.06 -5.82
N GLY A 114 12.06 -10.90 -6.51
CA GLY A 114 11.83 -12.30 -6.09
C GLY A 114 13.10 -13.16 -6.03
N GLU A 115 14.09 -12.88 -6.90
CA GLU A 115 15.39 -13.56 -6.88
C GLU A 115 16.25 -13.20 -5.65
N LEU A 116 15.93 -12.08 -4.98
CA LEU A 116 16.59 -11.63 -3.75
C LEU A 116 15.96 -12.23 -2.49
N MET A 117 14.74 -12.76 -2.60
CA MET A 117 14.02 -13.33 -1.47
C MET A 117 14.63 -14.68 -1.06
N PRO A 118 14.70 -15.00 0.26
CA PRO A 118 14.92 -16.36 0.70
C PRO A 118 13.91 -17.33 0.04
N PRO A 119 14.29 -18.56 -0.35
CA PRO A 119 13.40 -19.46 -1.07
C PRO A 119 12.06 -19.74 -0.38
N SER A 120 12.03 -19.77 0.96
CA SER A 120 10.80 -19.90 1.74
C SER A 120 9.88 -18.68 1.59
N GLU A 121 10.46 -17.47 1.62
CA GLU A 121 9.68 -16.24 1.52
C GLU A 121 9.23 -15.96 0.10
N LEU A 122 10.02 -16.32 -0.92
CA LEU A 122 9.54 -16.32 -2.30
C LEU A 122 8.32 -17.24 -2.46
N ARG A 123 8.36 -18.45 -1.87
CA ARG A 123 7.22 -19.36 -1.87
C ARG A 123 6.02 -18.75 -1.15
N ASN A 124 6.22 -18.15 0.02
CA ASN A 124 5.13 -17.53 0.79
C ASN A 124 4.51 -16.33 0.03
N ALA A 125 5.33 -15.51 -0.62
CA ALA A 125 4.87 -14.41 -1.46
C ALA A 125 4.07 -14.91 -2.67
N LEU A 126 4.52 -15.96 -3.35
CA LEU A 126 3.76 -16.61 -4.42
C LEU A 126 2.42 -17.19 -3.90
N VAL A 127 2.39 -17.77 -2.69
CA VAL A 127 1.12 -18.21 -2.08
C VAL A 127 0.19 -17.02 -1.81
N ALA A 128 0.71 -15.89 -1.34
CA ALA A 128 -0.08 -14.67 -1.14
C ALA A 128 -0.65 -14.13 -2.46
N ILE A 129 0.13 -14.12 -3.55
CA ILE A 129 -0.35 -13.74 -4.88
C ILE A 129 -1.41 -14.72 -5.38
N ARG A 130 -1.20 -16.04 -5.19
CA ARG A 130 -2.18 -17.05 -5.61
C ARG A 130 -3.52 -16.85 -4.92
N TRP A 131 -3.53 -16.55 -3.61
CA TRP A 131 -4.76 -16.32 -2.87
C TRP A 131 -5.60 -15.16 -3.43
N GLY A 132 -4.95 -14.05 -3.81
CA GLY A 132 -5.61 -12.92 -4.46
C GLY A 132 -6.09 -13.29 -5.87
N THR A 133 -5.23 -13.90 -6.69
CA THR A 133 -5.56 -14.24 -8.08
C THR A 133 -6.62 -15.33 -8.21
N ASP A 134 -6.66 -16.33 -7.33
CA ASP A 134 -7.72 -17.36 -7.32
C ASP A 134 -9.09 -16.72 -7.11
N TYR A 135 -9.18 -15.70 -6.24
CA TYR A 135 -10.40 -14.92 -6.07
C TYR A 135 -10.70 -14.00 -7.26
N LEU A 136 -9.72 -13.25 -7.76
CA LEU A 136 -9.91 -12.38 -8.94
C LEU A 136 -10.34 -13.17 -10.18
N LEU A 137 -9.90 -14.42 -10.35
CA LEU A 137 -10.41 -15.29 -11.42
C LEU A 137 -11.90 -15.63 -11.26
N LYS A 138 -12.39 -15.77 -10.02
CA LYS A 138 -13.82 -15.96 -9.74
C LYS A 138 -14.62 -14.69 -10.07
N THR A 139 -14.09 -13.51 -9.76
CA THR A 139 -14.79 -12.23 -9.99
C THR A 139 -15.03 -11.91 -11.46
N VAL A 140 -14.20 -12.46 -12.35
CA VAL A 140 -14.32 -12.26 -13.81
C VAL A 140 -14.73 -13.53 -14.54
N SER A 141 -15.22 -14.54 -13.83
CA SER A 141 -15.49 -15.87 -14.40
C SER A 141 -16.62 -15.89 -15.44
N GLN A 142 -17.57 -14.97 -15.35
CA GLN A 142 -18.68 -14.83 -16.28
C GLN A 142 -18.33 -13.85 -17.42
N PRO A 143 -18.68 -14.17 -18.68
CA PRO A 143 -18.45 -13.23 -19.79
C PRO A 143 -19.31 -11.97 -19.59
N ASN A 144 -18.76 -10.81 -19.96
CA ASN A 144 -19.44 -9.51 -19.91
C ASN A 144 -19.95 -9.11 -18.51
N ARG A 145 -19.38 -9.67 -17.44
CA ARG A 145 -19.67 -9.30 -16.05
C ARG A 145 -18.39 -9.27 -15.24
N ILE A 146 -18.31 -8.34 -14.30
CA ILE A 146 -17.31 -8.30 -13.24
C ILE A 146 -17.98 -8.15 -11.87
N PHE A 147 -17.59 -9.01 -10.92
CA PHE A 147 -17.95 -8.85 -9.51
C PHE A 147 -16.93 -7.94 -8.83
N VAL A 148 -17.37 -6.78 -8.34
CA VAL A 148 -16.46 -5.73 -7.86
C VAL A 148 -16.36 -5.68 -6.34
N GLN A 149 -17.33 -6.25 -5.62
CA GLN A 149 -17.35 -6.22 -4.17
C GLN A 149 -18.22 -7.33 -3.55
N VAL A 150 -17.83 -7.81 -2.38
CA VAL A 150 -18.63 -8.69 -1.52
C VAL A 150 -18.64 -8.15 -0.10
N GLY A 151 -19.83 -7.88 0.44
CA GLY A 151 -20.05 -7.19 1.72
C GLY A 151 -20.74 -5.86 1.53
N ASP A 152 -21.87 -5.64 2.21
CA ASP A 152 -22.45 -4.30 2.34
C ASP A 152 -21.59 -3.50 3.34
N PRO A 153 -20.93 -2.43 2.91
CA PRO A 153 -19.94 -1.77 3.75
C PRO A 153 -20.57 -1.01 4.90
N TYR A 154 -21.79 -0.48 4.75
CA TYR A 154 -22.47 0.21 5.83
C TYR A 154 -22.93 -0.77 6.92
N LYS A 155 -23.40 -1.96 6.53
CA LYS A 155 -23.75 -3.00 7.51
C LYS A 155 -22.52 -3.54 8.21
N ASP A 156 -21.46 -3.85 7.45
CA ASP A 156 -20.19 -4.33 7.99
C ASP A 156 -19.54 -3.30 8.94
N HIS A 157 -19.49 -2.04 8.54
CA HIS A 157 -18.87 -0.96 9.31
C HIS A 157 -19.67 -0.52 10.52
N ASN A 158 -20.99 -0.76 10.52
CA ASN A 158 -21.82 -0.58 11.70
C ASN A 158 -21.64 -1.71 12.73
N CYS A 159 -20.90 -2.78 12.41
CA CYS A 159 -20.68 -3.92 13.28
C CYS A 159 -19.21 -4.07 13.67
N TRP A 160 -18.97 -4.65 14.85
CA TRP A 160 -17.63 -5.02 15.29
C TRP A 160 -17.65 -6.50 15.68
N GLU A 161 -17.49 -7.37 14.67
CA GLU A 161 -17.65 -8.81 14.79
C GLU A 161 -16.42 -9.54 14.23
N ARG A 162 -16.23 -10.80 14.64
CA ARG A 162 -15.19 -11.65 14.05
C ARG A 162 -15.57 -11.98 12.61
N PRO A 163 -14.61 -12.10 11.68
CA PRO A 163 -14.90 -12.59 10.34
C PRO A 163 -15.69 -13.92 10.34
N GLU A 164 -15.39 -14.79 11.30
CA GLU A 164 -15.99 -16.11 11.47
C GLU A 164 -17.47 -16.05 11.95
N ASP A 165 -17.86 -14.96 12.62
CA ASP A 165 -19.18 -14.75 13.21
C ASP A 165 -20.06 -13.78 12.43
N MET A 166 -19.67 -13.41 11.20
CA MET A 166 -20.41 -12.39 10.45
C MET A 166 -21.91 -12.72 10.32
N ASP A 167 -22.76 -11.87 10.89
CA ASP A 167 -24.22 -11.90 10.69
C ASP A 167 -24.73 -10.78 9.77
N THR A 168 -23.81 -9.92 9.30
CA THR A 168 -24.10 -8.83 8.38
C THR A 168 -24.36 -9.30 6.95
N ALA A 169 -25.10 -8.48 6.20
CA ALA A 169 -25.43 -8.78 4.81
C ALA A 169 -24.17 -8.77 3.93
N ARG A 170 -23.82 -9.94 3.36
CA ARG A 170 -22.69 -10.08 2.43
C ARG A 170 -23.11 -9.83 0.98
N THR A 171 -23.66 -8.64 0.74
CA THR A 171 -24.17 -8.19 -0.57
C THR A 171 -23.09 -8.28 -1.64
N VAL A 172 -23.43 -8.81 -2.81
CA VAL A 172 -22.52 -8.90 -3.96
C VAL A 172 -22.85 -7.81 -4.96
N TYR A 173 -21.85 -6.99 -5.27
CA TYR A 173 -21.94 -5.92 -6.26
C TYR A 173 -21.28 -6.39 -7.55
N ALA A 174 -22.00 -6.27 -8.66
CA ALA A 174 -21.54 -6.66 -9.98
C ALA A 174 -21.87 -5.58 -11.00
N VAL A 175 -21.04 -5.48 -12.03
CA VAL A 175 -21.29 -4.65 -13.21
C VAL A 175 -21.38 -5.58 -14.41
N ASP A 176 -22.44 -5.38 -15.19
CA ASP A 176 -22.72 -6.09 -16.43
C ASP A 176 -22.52 -5.16 -17.62
N ALA A 177 -21.95 -5.66 -18.72
CA ALA A 177 -21.96 -4.91 -19.98
C ALA A 177 -23.41 -4.57 -20.38
N PRO A 178 -23.67 -3.38 -20.96
CA PRO A 178 -22.68 -2.40 -21.44
C PRO A 178 -22.26 -1.37 -20.39
N ASN A 179 -22.60 -1.57 -19.11
CA ASN A 179 -22.24 -0.62 -18.07
C ASN A 179 -20.73 -0.65 -17.78
N PRO A 180 -20.11 0.52 -17.57
CA PRO A 180 -18.66 0.60 -17.49
C PRO A 180 -18.12 0.22 -16.12
N ALA A 181 -16.89 -0.31 -16.09
CA ALA A 181 -16.14 -0.58 -14.86
C ALA A 181 -14.63 -0.59 -15.15
N SER A 182 -14.16 0.40 -15.90
CA SER A 182 -12.84 0.38 -16.54
C SER A 182 -11.70 0.26 -15.55
N GLU A 183 -11.72 1.02 -14.47
CA GLU A 183 -10.66 1.04 -13.46
C GLU A 183 -10.47 -0.33 -12.77
N VAL A 184 -11.51 -0.85 -12.10
CA VAL A 184 -11.45 -2.13 -11.40
C VAL A 184 -11.21 -3.30 -12.35
N ALA A 185 -11.73 -3.25 -13.59
CA ALA A 185 -11.47 -4.26 -14.60
C ALA A 185 -10.02 -4.20 -15.12
N ALA A 186 -9.49 -3.01 -15.43
CA ALA A 186 -8.13 -2.88 -15.93
C ALA A 186 -7.07 -3.11 -14.82
N GLU A 187 -7.34 -2.75 -13.56
CA GLU A 187 -6.50 -3.15 -12.43
C GLU A 187 -6.57 -4.66 -12.18
N THR A 188 -7.74 -5.29 -12.31
CA THR A 188 -7.85 -6.76 -12.27
C THR A 188 -7.06 -7.40 -13.42
N ALA A 189 -7.08 -6.81 -14.62
CA ALA A 189 -6.26 -7.27 -15.73
C ALA A 189 -4.76 -7.10 -15.44
N ALA A 190 -4.34 -5.98 -14.86
CA ALA A 190 -2.96 -5.74 -14.41
C ALA A 190 -2.50 -6.80 -13.40
N ALA A 191 -3.32 -7.07 -12.37
CA ALA A 191 -3.05 -8.07 -11.34
C ALA A 191 -2.84 -9.46 -11.93
N LEU A 192 -3.73 -9.89 -12.83
CA LEU A 192 -3.63 -11.18 -13.50
C LEU A 192 -2.43 -11.24 -14.47
N ALA A 193 -2.14 -10.16 -15.21
CA ALA A 193 -0.99 -10.10 -16.11
C ALA A 193 0.34 -10.15 -15.35
N ALA A 194 0.53 -9.30 -14.33
CA ALA A 194 1.72 -9.31 -13.48
C ALA A 194 1.90 -10.68 -12.80
N SER A 195 0.83 -11.23 -12.23
CA SER A 195 0.88 -12.55 -11.59
C SER A 195 1.25 -13.67 -12.58
N SER A 196 0.80 -13.59 -13.84
CA SER A 196 1.20 -14.55 -14.88
C SER A 196 2.72 -14.57 -15.11
N MET A 197 3.40 -13.44 -14.91
CA MET A 197 4.86 -13.37 -14.99
C MET A 197 5.50 -14.00 -13.74
N ALA A 198 5.00 -13.66 -12.55
CA ALA A 198 5.50 -14.20 -11.27
C ALA A 198 5.41 -15.74 -11.21
N PHE A 199 4.35 -16.34 -11.78
CA PHE A 199 4.18 -17.79 -11.82
C PHE A 199 4.80 -18.48 -13.04
N ARG A 200 5.37 -17.75 -13.99
CA ARG A 200 5.74 -18.30 -15.31
C ARG A 200 6.66 -19.51 -15.23
N SER A 201 7.63 -19.50 -14.31
CA SER A 201 8.60 -20.58 -14.12
C SER A 201 8.11 -21.69 -13.19
N VAL A 202 7.23 -21.36 -12.23
CA VAL A 202 6.82 -22.28 -11.15
C VAL A 202 5.52 -23.03 -11.48
N ASP A 203 4.57 -22.37 -12.15
CA ASP A 203 3.31 -22.97 -12.62
C ASP A 203 2.90 -22.36 -13.98
N PRO A 204 3.47 -22.87 -15.09
CA PRO A 204 3.18 -22.35 -16.43
C PRO A 204 1.70 -22.49 -16.85
N GLY A 205 1.01 -23.51 -16.34
CA GLY A 205 -0.40 -23.76 -16.63
C GLY A 205 -1.30 -22.70 -15.98
N TYR A 206 -1.03 -22.38 -14.71
CA TYR A 206 -1.69 -21.30 -14.01
C TYR A 206 -1.35 -19.94 -14.64
N ALA A 207 -0.08 -19.68 -14.94
CA ALA A 207 0.35 -18.47 -15.62
C ALA A 207 -0.40 -18.22 -16.94
N LYS A 208 -0.58 -19.25 -17.78
CA LYS A 208 -1.38 -19.16 -19.02
C LYS A 208 -2.85 -18.85 -18.74
N THR A 209 -3.41 -19.43 -17.68
CA THR A 209 -4.80 -19.18 -17.26
C THR A 209 -4.98 -17.72 -16.83
N LEU A 210 -4.04 -17.19 -16.03
CA LEU A 210 -4.03 -15.80 -15.60
C LEU A 210 -3.95 -14.84 -16.79
N LEU A 211 -2.97 -15.03 -17.68
CA LEU A 211 -2.79 -14.15 -18.85
C LEU A 211 -4.00 -14.15 -19.78
N ARG A 212 -4.60 -15.33 -20.05
CA ARG A 212 -5.80 -15.42 -20.88
C ARG A 212 -6.97 -14.63 -20.29
N ASN A 213 -7.18 -14.73 -18.98
CA ASN A 213 -8.25 -13.99 -18.32
C ASN A 213 -7.92 -12.49 -18.25
N SER A 214 -6.67 -12.11 -18.01
CA SER A 214 -6.22 -10.71 -18.06
C SER A 214 -6.59 -10.04 -19.38
N VAL A 215 -6.28 -10.67 -20.53
CA VAL A 215 -6.65 -10.16 -21.87
C VAL A 215 -8.16 -9.95 -21.99
N ARG A 216 -8.97 -10.93 -21.54
CA ARG A 216 -10.43 -10.85 -21.61
C ARG A 216 -11.00 -9.71 -20.76
N VAL A 217 -10.46 -9.53 -19.55
CA VAL A 217 -10.93 -8.51 -18.61
C VAL A 217 -10.54 -7.11 -19.09
N PHE A 218 -9.33 -6.97 -19.64
CA PHE A 218 -8.91 -5.71 -20.25
C PHE A 218 -9.80 -5.31 -21.44
N GLN A 219 -10.19 -6.28 -22.28
CA GLN A 219 -11.16 -6.02 -23.35
C GLN A 219 -12.50 -5.51 -22.81
N TYR A 220 -12.98 -6.02 -21.67
CA TYR A 220 -14.17 -5.46 -21.02
C TYR A 220 -13.92 -4.00 -20.60
N ALA A 221 -12.80 -3.75 -19.91
CA ALA A 221 -12.44 -2.43 -19.40
C ALA A 221 -12.38 -1.37 -20.50
N ASP A 222 -11.77 -1.72 -21.63
CA ASP A 222 -11.53 -0.81 -22.75
C ASP A 222 -12.76 -0.62 -23.66
N ASN A 223 -13.60 -1.64 -23.82
CA ASN A 223 -14.82 -1.55 -24.64
C ASN A 223 -15.97 -0.81 -23.93
N PHE A 224 -16.02 -0.85 -22.60
CA PHE A 224 -17.06 -0.19 -21.79
C PHE A 224 -16.42 0.83 -20.86
N ARG A 225 -16.04 1.98 -21.42
CA ARG A 225 -15.27 3.02 -20.73
C ARG A 225 -16.08 3.84 -19.74
N GLY A 226 -15.61 3.95 -18.50
CA GLY A 226 -16.24 4.73 -17.44
C GLY A 226 -15.97 4.17 -16.05
N ALA A 227 -16.31 4.97 -15.04
CA ALA A 227 -16.05 4.60 -13.66
C ALA A 227 -16.99 3.48 -13.19
N TYR A 228 -16.49 2.52 -12.41
CA TYR A 228 -17.35 1.48 -11.83
C TYR A 228 -18.32 2.07 -10.80
N SER A 229 -17.92 3.15 -10.12
CA SER A 229 -18.74 3.89 -9.15
C SER A 229 -19.83 4.76 -9.77
N ASP A 230 -19.86 4.92 -11.11
CA ASP A 230 -20.97 5.60 -11.79
C ASP A 230 -22.24 4.74 -11.87
N ASN A 231 -22.10 3.43 -11.67
CA ASN A 231 -23.21 2.48 -11.67
C ASN A 231 -24.04 2.62 -10.40
N SER A 232 -25.32 2.96 -10.52
CA SER A 232 -26.20 3.18 -9.37
C SER A 232 -26.32 1.96 -8.45
N ASN A 233 -26.22 0.75 -8.99
CA ASN A 233 -26.27 -0.50 -8.21
C ASN A 233 -24.95 -0.83 -7.50
N VAL A 234 -23.87 -0.07 -7.73
CA VAL A 234 -22.54 -0.25 -7.12
C VAL A 234 -22.15 0.97 -6.29
N ARG A 235 -22.54 2.17 -6.72
CA ARG A 235 -22.13 3.46 -6.14
C ARG A 235 -22.24 3.51 -4.63
N ASP A 236 -23.37 3.09 -4.06
CA ASP A 236 -23.59 3.15 -2.61
C ASP A 236 -22.73 2.11 -1.84
N GLY A 237 -22.27 1.04 -2.51
CA GLY A 237 -21.34 0.08 -1.94
C GLY A 237 -19.87 0.48 -2.10
N ALA A 238 -19.53 1.17 -3.19
CA ALA A 238 -18.17 1.60 -3.48
C ALA A 238 -17.80 2.93 -2.81
N CYS A 239 -18.69 3.92 -2.88
CA CYS A 239 -18.46 5.27 -2.38
C CYS A 239 -19.12 5.49 -1.01
N PRO A 240 -18.44 6.15 -0.05
CA PRO A 240 -17.21 6.93 -0.19
C PRO A 240 -15.91 6.14 0.05
N PHE A 241 -15.94 4.81 0.06
CA PHE A 241 -14.82 3.95 0.48
C PHE A 241 -13.70 3.91 -0.57
N TYR A 242 -14.02 3.45 -1.78
CA TYR A 242 -13.09 3.31 -2.91
C TYR A 242 -13.73 3.87 -4.19
N CYS A 243 -14.04 5.17 -4.22
CA CYS A 243 -14.51 5.82 -5.44
C CYS A 243 -13.41 5.95 -6.49
N ASP A 244 -13.81 6.15 -7.75
CA ASP A 244 -12.94 6.72 -8.77
C ASP A 244 -12.66 8.20 -8.46
N PHE A 245 -11.45 8.54 -8.01
CA PHE A 245 -11.04 9.93 -7.81
C PHE A 245 -10.07 10.44 -8.89
N SER A 246 -9.24 9.56 -9.43
CA SER A 246 -8.21 9.90 -10.42
C SER A 246 -8.67 9.78 -11.87
N GLY A 247 -9.81 9.13 -12.10
CA GLY A 247 -10.30 8.70 -13.41
C GLY A 247 -9.83 7.27 -13.73
N TYR A 248 -10.57 6.57 -14.57
CA TYR A 248 -10.21 5.21 -15.04
C TYR A 248 -9.08 5.16 -16.09
N GLN A 249 -8.61 6.32 -16.56
CA GLN A 249 -7.74 6.43 -17.73
C GLN A 249 -6.36 5.86 -17.46
N ASP A 250 -5.81 6.07 -16.26
CA ASP A 250 -4.53 5.52 -15.86
C ASP A 250 -4.60 4.02 -15.65
N GLU A 251 -5.70 3.43 -15.17
CA GLU A 251 -5.82 1.97 -15.13
C GLU A 251 -5.83 1.35 -16.53
N LEU A 252 -6.42 2.00 -17.53
CA LEU A 252 -6.36 1.51 -18.91
C LEU A 252 -4.93 1.47 -19.43
N LEU A 253 -4.14 2.52 -19.19
CA LEU A 253 -2.72 2.54 -19.57
C LEU A 253 -1.90 1.53 -18.75
N TRP A 254 -2.17 1.42 -17.45
CA TRP A 254 -1.53 0.51 -16.51
C TRP A 254 -1.79 -0.96 -16.86
N GLY A 255 -3.04 -1.33 -17.11
CA GLY A 255 -3.45 -2.65 -17.56
C GLY A 255 -2.82 -3.02 -18.90
N ALA A 256 -2.78 -2.08 -19.85
CA ALA A 256 -2.09 -2.26 -21.13
C ALA A 256 -0.58 -2.47 -20.95
N ALA A 257 0.08 -1.70 -20.07
CA ALA A 257 1.51 -1.83 -19.78
C ALA A 257 1.86 -3.19 -19.17
N TRP A 258 1.04 -3.69 -18.26
CA TRP A 258 1.22 -5.04 -17.71
C TRP A 258 0.97 -6.14 -18.74
N LEU A 259 -0.07 -6.01 -19.55
CA LEU A 259 -0.35 -6.94 -20.65
C LEU A 259 0.76 -6.94 -21.69
N ARG A 260 1.34 -5.77 -22.00
CA ARG A 260 2.53 -5.64 -22.83
C ARG A 260 3.69 -6.44 -22.24
N ARG A 261 4.06 -6.21 -20.97
CA ARG A 261 5.15 -6.94 -20.32
C ARG A 261 4.91 -8.45 -20.27
N ALA A 262 3.68 -8.87 -19.99
CA ALA A 262 3.34 -10.27 -19.82
C ALA A 262 3.24 -11.04 -21.15
N SER A 263 2.62 -10.44 -22.18
CA SER A 263 2.37 -11.12 -23.46
C SER A 263 3.47 -10.90 -24.50
N GLN A 264 4.25 -9.82 -24.38
CA GLN A 264 5.13 -9.31 -25.44
C GLN A 264 4.40 -8.98 -26.75
N ASP A 265 3.06 -8.85 -26.72
CA ASP A 265 2.28 -8.45 -27.89
C ASP A 265 2.47 -6.95 -28.14
N ASN A 266 2.79 -6.59 -29.39
CA ASN A 266 2.97 -5.21 -29.81
C ASN A 266 1.64 -4.44 -29.91
N SER A 267 0.50 -5.12 -29.92
CA SER A 267 -0.82 -4.46 -29.89
C SER A 267 -0.98 -3.58 -28.64
N TYR A 268 -0.48 -4.03 -27.48
CA TYR A 268 -0.49 -3.26 -26.24
C TYR A 268 0.56 -2.14 -26.23
N LEU A 269 1.73 -2.34 -26.86
CA LEU A 269 2.68 -1.25 -27.07
C LEU A 269 2.04 -0.12 -27.89
N ASN A 270 1.42 -0.47 -29.02
CA ASN A 270 0.70 0.49 -29.86
C ASN A 270 -0.43 1.18 -29.09
N TYR A 271 -1.14 0.44 -28.22
CA TYR A 271 -2.19 1.02 -27.37
C TYR A 271 -1.63 2.12 -26.45
N ILE A 272 -0.51 1.86 -25.77
CA ILE A 272 0.14 2.80 -24.84
C ILE A 272 0.68 4.03 -25.58
N GLU A 273 1.24 3.83 -26.78
CA GLU A 273 1.75 4.93 -27.62
C GLU A 273 0.62 5.83 -28.16
N ILE A 274 -0.46 5.22 -28.67
CA ILE A 274 -1.57 5.96 -29.28
C ILE A 274 -2.42 6.66 -28.22
N ASN A 275 -2.71 5.97 -27.12
CA ASN A 275 -3.64 6.47 -26.12
C ASN A 275 -2.95 7.27 -25.00
N GLY A 276 -1.63 7.16 -24.82
CA GLY A 276 -0.90 7.75 -23.69
C GLY A 276 -1.26 9.21 -23.41
N LYS A 277 -1.23 10.06 -24.45
CA LYS A 277 -1.58 11.48 -24.29
C LYS A 277 -3.07 11.72 -24.03
N THR A 278 -3.95 10.96 -24.69
CA THR A 278 -5.41 11.14 -24.57
C THR A 278 -5.95 10.61 -23.24
N LEU A 279 -5.26 9.61 -22.67
CA LEU A 279 -5.56 9.02 -21.37
C LEU A 279 -4.71 9.63 -20.24
N GLY A 280 -4.01 10.75 -20.48
CA GLY A 280 -3.37 11.52 -19.41
C GLY A 280 -2.13 10.88 -18.79
N ALA A 281 -1.30 10.16 -19.55
CA ALA A 281 -0.08 9.51 -19.01
C ALA A 281 0.87 10.46 -18.24
N ASP A 282 0.82 11.77 -18.55
CA ASP A 282 1.57 12.85 -17.92
C ASP A 282 0.77 13.65 -16.88
N ASP A 283 -0.49 13.27 -16.62
CA ASP A 283 -1.31 13.84 -15.56
C ASP A 283 -0.93 13.24 -14.19
N ASN A 284 -1.13 14.01 -13.10
CA ASN A 284 -0.99 13.56 -11.71
C ASN A 284 0.20 12.61 -11.39
N ILE A 285 1.36 12.82 -12.04
CA ILE A 285 2.53 11.93 -11.96
C ILE A 285 3.19 11.83 -10.57
N ASN A 286 2.65 12.52 -9.58
CA ASN A 286 3.20 12.62 -8.23
C ASN A 286 2.53 11.66 -7.25
N GLU A 287 1.64 10.79 -7.75
CA GLU A 287 0.92 9.84 -6.93
C GLU A 287 1.02 8.40 -7.45
N PHE A 288 1.03 7.47 -6.50
CA PHE A 288 0.89 6.05 -6.77
C PHE A 288 0.20 5.35 -5.59
N GLY A 289 -0.92 4.69 -5.86
CA GLY A 289 -1.73 3.98 -4.87
C GLY A 289 -2.86 3.19 -5.53
N TRP A 290 -3.82 2.73 -4.72
CA TRP A 290 -4.94 1.92 -5.22
C TRP A 290 -5.83 2.69 -6.21
N ASP A 291 -5.89 4.02 -6.13
CA ASP A 291 -6.70 4.90 -7.00
C ASP A 291 -5.89 5.48 -8.16
N ASN A 292 -4.68 5.99 -7.93
CA ASN A 292 -3.86 6.60 -8.98
C ASN A 292 -2.65 5.73 -9.36
N LYS A 293 -2.45 5.47 -10.66
CA LYS A 293 -1.37 4.65 -11.22
C LYS A 293 -0.29 5.43 -11.95
N HIS A 294 -0.39 6.75 -12.09
CA HIS A 294 0.46 7.53 -13.01
C HIS A 294 1.96 7.41 -12.72
N ALA A 295 2.41 7.58 -11.47
CA ALA A 295 3.84 7.47 -11.18
C ALA A 295 4.33 6.02 -11.39
N GLY A 296 3.53 5.03 -11.00
CA GLY A 296 3.84 3.61 -11.20
C GLY A 296 3.86 3.20 -12.67
N LEU A 297 2.90 3.68 -13.47
CA LEU A 297 2.82 3.50 -14.91
C LEU A 297 4.07 4.05 -15.61
N ASN A 298 4.46 5.29 -15.29
CA ASN A 298 5.62 5.93 -15.88
C ASN A 298 6.91 5.18 -15.54
N VAL A 299 7.09 4.77 -14.28
CA VAL A 299 8.22 3.92 -13.89
C VAL A 299 8.17 2.57 -14.61
N LEU A 300 7.02 1.90 -14.66
CA LEU A 300 6.86 0.58 -15.31
C LEU A 300 7.24 0.63 -16.80
N VAL A 301 6.69 1.59 -17.54
CA VAL A 301 6.90 1.76 -18.99
C VAL A 301 8.31 2.25 -19.30
N SER A 302 8.91 3.06 -18.42
CA SER A 302 10.29 3.54 -18.59
C SER A 302 11.31 2.41 -18.74
N LYS A 303 11.04 1.20 -18.23
CA LYS A 303 11.89 0.03 -18.43
C LYS A 303 12.15 -0.25 -19.91
N GLU A 304 11.10 -0.25 -20.74
CA GLU A 304 11.23 -0.52 -22.18
C GLU A 304 11.90 0.66 -22.91
N ALA A 305 11.73 1.89 -22.44
CA ALA A 305 12.46 3.05 -22.97
C ALA A 305 13.97 2.97 -22.64
N LEU A 306 14.31 2.63 -21.39
CA LEU A 306 15.67 2.57 -20.87
C LEU A 306 16.46 1.34 -21.35
N GLU A 307 15.92 0.15 -21.12
CA GLU A 307 16.60 -1.12 -21.41
C GLU A 307 16.32 -1.61 -22.85
N GLY A 308 15.11 -1.33 -23.36
CA GLY A 308 14.68 -1.74 -24.71
C GLY A 308 15.01 -0.73 -25.81
N ASN A 309 15.43 0.49 -25.46
CA ASN A 309 15.66 1.60 -26.39
C ASN A 309 14.43 1.93 -27.28
N ILE A 310 13.22 1.75 -26.76
CA ILE A 310 11.98 2.09 -27.47
C ILE A 310 11.74 3.60 -27.34
N TYR A 311 12.26 4.37 -28.30
CA TYR A 311 12.22 5.85 -28.27
C TYR A 311 10.82 6.45 -28.21
N SER A 312 9.80 5.77 -28.74
CA SER A 312 8.41 6.20 -28.67
C SER A 312 7.87 6.25 -27.23
N LEU A 313 8.50 5.55 -26.29
CA LEU A 313 8.14 5.53 -24.86
C LEU A 313 8.96 6.52 -24.01
N GLN A 314 9.80 7.35 -24.64
CA GLN A 314 10.69 8.26 -23.93
C GLN A 314 9.94 9.27 -23.04
N SER A 315 8.72 9.66 -23.40
CA SER A 315 7.89 10.55 -22.56
C SER A 315 7.61 9.95 -21.18
N TYR A 316 7.36 8.64 -21.09
CA TYR A 316 7.13 7.95 -19.81
C TYR A 316 8.38 7.98 -18.92
N LYS A 317 9.58 7.82 -19.51
CA LYS A 317 10.84 8.02 -18.78
C LYS A 317 10.98 9.46 -18.30
N VAL A 318 10.65 10.45 -19.12
CA VAL A 318 10.72 11.86 -18.72
C VAL A 318 9.77 12.15 -17.55
N SER A 319 8.56 11.60 -17.56
CA SER A 319 7.62 11.69 -16.43
C SER A 319 8.14 10.97 -15.19
N ALA A 320 8.76 9.78 -15.34
CA ALA A 320 9.40 9.07 -14.24
C ALA A 320 10.56 9.87 -13.64
N ASP A 321 11.44 10.45 -14.46
CA ASP A 321 12.51 11.35 -14.03
C ASP A 321 11.94 12.56 -13.26
N SER A 322 10.91 13.19 -13.82
CA SER A 322 10.24 14.33 -13.20
C SER A 322 9.71 13.97 -11.82
N PHE A 323 8.99 12.84 -11.70
CA PHE A 323 8.50 12.32 -10.43
C PHE A 323 9.63 12.08 -9.42
N MET A 324 10.74 11.45 -9.81
CA MET A 324 11.87 11.22 -8.90
C MET A 324 12.46 12.53 -8.37
N CYS A 325 12.47 13.59 -9.20
CA CYS A 325 12.94 14.91 -8.77
C CYS A 325 12.02 15.59 -7.75
N THR A 326 10.72 15.27 -7.73
CA THR A 326 9.78 15.86 -6.75
C THR A 326 9.99 15.34 -5.33
N LEU A 327 10.61 14.16 -5.22
CA LEU A 327 10.94 13.48 -3.97
C LEU A 327 12.25 13.96 -3.34
N ILE A 328 13.03 14.78 -4.03
CA ILE A 328 14.34 15.25 -3.56
C ILE A 328 14.19 16.66 -2.99
N PRO A 329 14.30 16.86 -1.66
CA PRO A 329 14.03 18.15 -1.03
C PRO A 329 14.81 19.33 -1.62
N ASP A 330 16.07 19.10 -2.02
CA ASP A 330 16.96 20.14 -2.55
C ASP A 330 16.78 20.42 -4.06
N SER A 331 15.87 19.70 -4.74
CA SER A 331 15.58 19.90 -6.16
C SER A 331 14.73 21.13 -6.40
N SER A 332 14.95 21.82 -7.52
CA SER A 332 14.06 22.89 -7.99
C SER A 332 12.62 22.46 -8.27
N SER A 333 12.35 21.15 -8.37
CA SER A 333 11.03 20.57 -8.65
C SER A 333 10.39 19.92 -7.42
N SER A 334 11.03 20.02 -6.26
CA SER A 334 10.57 19.47 -4.99
C SER A 334 9.18 19.98 -4.62
N HIS A 335 8.24 19.06 -4.35
CA HIS A 335 6.91 19.40 -3.84
C HIS A 335 6.20 18.23 -3.13
N ILE A 336 6.80 17.04 -3.08
CA ILE A 336 6.33 16.00 -2.15
C ILE A 336 6.76 16.40 -0.75
N GLU A 337 5.80 16.39 0.17
CA GLU A 337 6.01 16.81 1.54
C GLU A 337 6.67 15.71 2.36
N TYR A 338 7.44 16.12 3.36
CA TYR A 338 8.02 15.26 4.37
C TYR A 338 7.62 15.76 5.75
N THR A 339 7.32 14.85 6.68
CA THR A 339 7.21 15.20 8.09
C THR A 339 8.55 15.71 8.63
N PRO A 340 8.58 16.41 9.78
CA PRO A 340 9.83 16.79 10.44
C PRO A 340 10.81 15.62 10.67
N GLY A 341 10.29 14.41 10.90
CA GLY A 341 11.04 13.16 11.06
C GLY A 341 11.50 12.51 9.76
N GLY A 342 11.16 13.08 8.59
CA GLY A 342 11.62 12.60 7.28
C GLY A 342 10.76 11.51 6.64
N LEU A 343 9.51 11.33 7.07
CA LEU A 343 8.55 10.45 6.41
C LEU A 343 7.90 11.18 5.23
N ILE A 344 7.79 10.53 4.07
CA ILE A 344 6.99 11.03 2.95
C ILE A 344 5.54 11.15 3.40
N TYR A 345 4.98 12.34 3.26
CA TYR A 345 3.67 12.68 3.77
C TYR A 345 2.75 13.19 2.67
N LYS A 346 1.51 12.69 2.69
CA LYS A 346 0.40 13.26 1.95
C LYS A 346 -0.80 13.43 2.90
N PRO A 347 -1.45 14.60 2.92
CA PRO A 347 -2.64 14.81 3.75
C PRO A 347 -3.73 13.76 3.45
N GLY A 348 -4.22 13.08 4.50
CA GLY A 348 -5.22 12.03 4.36
C GLY A 348 -5.17 11.01 5.50
N GLY A 349 -5.92 9.91 5.35
CA GLY A 349 -5.74 8.71 6.17
C GLY A 349 -4.82 7.71 5.47
N SER A 350 -4.30 6.74 6.21
CA SER A 350 -3.43 5.68 5.65
C SER A 350 -2.14 6.20 4.99
N ASN A 351 -1.49 7.21 5.57
CA ASN A 351 -0.32 7.88 4.99
C ASN A 351 0.82 6.91 4.59
N LEU A 352 1.03 5.82 5.33
CA LEU A 352 2.06 4.83 5.00
C LEU A 352 1.82 4.08 3.69
N GLN A 353 0.63 4.19 3.07
CA GLN A 353 0.47 3.82 1.66
C GLN A 353 1.50 4.54 0.80
N HIS A 354 1.59 5.86 0.92
CA HIS A 354 2.46 6.67 0.06
C HIS A 354 3.93 6.36 0.31
N ALA A 355 4.33 6.25 1.58
CA ALA A 355 5.70 5.90 1.93
C ALA A 355 6.10 4.52 1.35
N THR A 356 5.23 3.51 1.44
CA THR A 356 5.54 2.16 0.96
C THR A 356 5.50 2.05 -0.58
N THR A 357 4.51 2.63 -1.25
CA THR A 357 4.40 2.60 -2.73
C THR A 357 5.51 3.40 -3.40
N ILE A 358 5.84 4.59 -2.87
CA ILE A 358 6.91 5.44 -3.43
C ILE A 358 8.29 4.83 -3.18
N SER A 359 8.54 4.26 -2.00
CA SER A 359 9.80 3.54 -1.72
C SER A 359 10.01 2.38 -2.69
N PHE A 360 8.94 1.66 -3.01
CA PHE A 360 8.98 0.60 -4.01
C PHE A 360 9.37 1.16 -5.39
N LEU A 361 8.73 2.22 -5.86
CA LEU A 361 9.04 2.84 -7.16
C LEU A 361 10.48 3.38 -7.23
N LEU A 362 10.97 4.01 -6.16
CA LEU A 362 12.36 4.47 -6.04
C LEU A 362 13.35 3.34 -6.28
N LEU A 363 13.13 2.16 -5.67
CA LEU A 363 14.01 1.00 -5.83
C LEU A 363 13.94 0.40 -7.24
N VAL A 364 12.73 0.26 -7.79
CA VAL A 364 12.54 -0.26 -9.15
C VAL A 364 13.23 0.64 -10.17
N TYR A 365 13.01 1.95 -10.08
CA TYR A 365 13.60 2.90 -11.02
C TYR A 365 15.11 3.01 -10.86
N ALA A 366 15.62 3.01 -9.61
CA ALA A 366 17.05 2.93 -9.35
C ALA A 366 17.70 1.73 -10.05
N ASN A 367 17.05 0.56 -10.03
CA ASN A 367 17.56 -0.63 -10.72
C ASN A 367 17.58 -0.48 -12.25
N TYR A 368 16.58 0.17 -12.85
CA TYR A 368 16.58 0.42 -14.30
C TYR A 368 17.69 1.39 -14.71
N LEU A 369 17.89 2.45 -13.92
CA LEU A 369 18.96 3.42 -14.12
C LEU A 369 20.35 2.77 -13.96
N ASP A 370 20.55 1.98 -12.91
CA ASP A 370 21.82 1.29 -12.62
C ASP A 370 22.20 0.31 -13.74
N ARG A 371 21.25 -0.52 -14.21
CA ARG A 371 21.46 -1.45 -15.34
C ARG A 371 21.83 -0.76 -16.64
N THR A 372 21.41 0.49 -16.82
CA THR A 372 21.65 1.28 -18.03
C THR A 372 22.72 2.37 -17.84
N SER A 373 23.41 2.40 -16.68
CA SER A 373 24.39 3.43 -16.32
C SER A 373 23.87 4.87 -16.46
N GLN A 374 22.59 5.09 -16.12
CA GLN A 374 21.93 6.40 -16.20
C GLN A 374 21.70 7.04 -14.82
N THR A 375 21.43 8.34 -14.83
CA THR A 375 21.09 9.16 -13.66
C THR A 375 19.93 10.09 -13.99
N VAL A 376 19.25 10.60 -12.96
CA VAL A 376 18.17 11.60 -13.14
C VAL A 376 18.73 13.00 -13.03
N ASN A 377 18.43 13.87 -13.99
CA ASN A 377 18.79 15.29 -13.92
C ASN A 377 17.61 16.08 -13.33
N CYS A 378 17.80 16.64 -12.15
CA CYS A 378 16.79 17.40 -11.41
C CYS A 378 17.08 18.90 -11.39
N GLY A 379 17.67 19.41 -12.47
CA GLY A 379 18.00 20.82 -12.65
C GLY A 379 19.35 21.18 -12.03
N ASN A 380 19.32 21.60 -10.77
CA ASN A 380 20.51 22.01 -10.00
C ASN A 380 21.31 20.82 -9.42
N LEU A 381 20.74 19.61 -9.44
CA LEU A 381 21.35 18.41 -8.88
C LEU A 381 21.12 17.19 -9.79
N ILE A 382 21.94 16.16 -9.59
CA ILE A 382 21.83 14.87 -10.25
C ILE A 382 21.48 13.82 -9.19
N ALA A 383 20.36 13.11 -9.39
CA ALA A 383 19.98 11.98 -8.56
C ALA A 383 20.59 10.70 -9.12
N SER A 384 21.44 10.05 -8.33
CA SER A 384 22.02 8.74 -8.68
C SER A 384 21.10 7.60 -8.25
N PRO A 385 21.25 6.38 -8.80
CA PRO A 385 20.57 5.19 -8.29
C PRO A 385 20.76 4.99 -6.78
N LEU A 386 21.97 5.29 -6.26
CA LEU A 386 22.26 5.23 -4.83
C LEU A 386 21.42 6.24 -4.05
N SER A 387 21.29 7.48 -4.52
CA SER A 387 20.48 8.52 -3.89
C SER A 387 19.02 8.09 -3.76
N LEU A 388 18.44 7.50 -4.81
CA LEU A 388 17.07 7.00 -4.79
C LEU A 388 16.90 5.82 -3.81
N ARG A 389 17.86 4.88 -3.78
CA ARG A 389 17.90 3.78 -2.81
C ARG A 389 18.00 4.29 -1.38
N THR A 390 18.78 5.34 -1.11
CA THR A 390 18.87 5.97 0.21
C THR A 390 17.54 6.57 0.66
N ILE A 391 16.80 7.24 -0.22
CA ILE A 391 15.46 7.77 0.12
C ILE A 391 14.53 6.62 0.50
N ALA A 392 14.47 5.56 -0.32
CA ALA A 392 13.65 4.38 -0.02
C ALA A 392 14.05 3.69 1.30
N LYS A 393 15.35 3.64 1.59
CA LYS A 393 15.88 3.08 2.84
C LYS A 393 15.43 3.88 4.05
N ASN A 394 15.53 5.21 3.99
CA ASN A 394 15.08 6.09 5.07
C ASN A 394 13.59 5.88 5.39
N GLN A 395 12.75 5.67 4.38
CA GLN A 395 11.32 5.37 4.60
C GLN A 395 11.11 3.99 5.23
N ALA A 396 11.84 2.96 4.78
CA ALA A 396 11.78 1.63 5.38
C ALA A 396 12.22 1.67 6.85
N ASP A 397 13.32 2.37 7.15
CA ASP A 397 13.86 2.54 8.50
C ASP A 397 12.87 3.30 9.38
N TYR A 398 12.27 4.39 8.86
CA TYR A 398 11.22 5.13 9.55
C TYR A 398 10.04 4.21 9.92
N ILE A 399 9.53 3.40 8.99
CA ILE A 399 8.44 2.45 9.26
C ILE A 399 8.85 1.42 10.31
N LEU A 400 10.11 0.99 10.32
CA LEU A 400 10.62 -0.04 11.21
C LEU A 400 11.09 0.48 12.58
N GLY A 401 11.14 1.79 12.79
CA GLY A 401 11.29 2.41 14.11
C GLY A 401 12.27 3.58 14.20
N ASP A 402 13.00 3.90 13.13
CA ASP A 402 13.91 5.06 13.06
C ASP A 402 13.13 6.34 12.78
N ASN A 403 12.23 6.67 13.70
CA ASN A 403 11.36 7.84 13.67
C ASN A 403 11.37 8.57 15.03
N PRO A 404 10.84 9.80 15.13
CA PRO A 404 10.85 10.58 16.37
C PRO A 404 10.20 9.88 17.57
N MET A 405 9.28 8.93 17.33
CA MET A 405 8.61 8.18 18.38
C MET A 405 9.40 6.95 18.85
N GLY A 406 10.42 6.50 18.10
CA GLY A 406 11.11 5.24 18.34
C GLY A 406 10.13 4.05 18.37
N LEU A 407 9.15 4.07 17.47
CA LEU A 407 8.02 3.13 17.41
C LEU A 407 7.99 2.48 16.04
N SER A 408 8.07 1.15 15.94
CA SER A 408 7.82 0.49 14.66
C SER A 408 6.33 0.61 14.31
N TYR A 409 6.01 1.04 13.10
CA TYR A 409 4.65 1.03 12.57
C TYR A 409 4.24 -0.33 12.00
N MET A 410 5.12 -1.34 12.06
CA MET A 410 4.82 -2.73 11.76
C MET A 410 4.52 -3.52 13.05
N VAL A 411 3.30 -4.03 13.17
CA VAL A 411 2.86 -4.82 14.33
C VAL A 411 3.73 -6.07 14.48
N GLY A 412 4.28 -6.28 15.68
CA GLY A 412 5.13 -7.43 15.99
C GLY A 412 6.59 -7.31 15.52
N TYR A 413 7.02 -6.15 15.02
CA TYR A 413 8.43 -5.87 14.71
C TYR A 413 9.06 -4.94 15.76
N GLY A 414 10.29 -5.25 16.16
CA GLY A 414 10.99 -4.54 17.23
C GLY A 414 10.34 -4.70 18.61
N ASN A 415 10.79 -3.90 19.57
CA ASN A 415 10.32 -3.95 20.97
C ASN A 415 9.13 -3.04 21.27
N ARG A 416 8.83 -2.10 20.36
CA ARG A 416 7.73 -1.14 20.49
C ARG A 416 7.02 -1.05 19.15
N PHE A 417 5.74 -1.38 19.14
CA PHE A 417 4.85 -1.34 17.97
C PHE A 417 3.39 -1.09 18.40
N PRO A 418 2.49 -0.66 17.51
CA PRO A 418 1.06 -0.50 17.79
C PRO A 418 0.41 -1.76 18.34
N GLN A 419 -0.33 -1.62 19.45
CA GLN A 419 -1.02 -2.72 20.11
C GLN A 419 -2.53 -2.63 19.97
N ARG A 420 -3.07 -1.48 19.55
CA ARG A 420 -4.51 -1.21 19.50
C ARG A 420 -4.95 -0.80 18.08
N ILE A 421 -4.53 -1.57 17.07
CA ILE A 421 -4.88 -1.30 15.67
C ILE A 421 -6.38 -1.44 15.40
N HIS A 422 -6.91 -0.63 14.48
CA HIS A 422 -8.30 -0.71 14.01
C HIS A 422 -8.49 -1.96 13.14
N HIS A 423 -8.64 -3.13 13.77
CA HIS A 423 -8.81 -4.39 13.05
C HIS A 423 -9.68 -5.38 13.83
N ARG A 424 -10.83 -5.78 13.25
CA ARG A 424 -11.82 -6.65 13.90
C ARG A 424 -11.23 -7.98 14.34
N GLY A 425 -10.71 -8.79 13.42
CA GLY A 425 -10.14 -10.10 13.77
C GLY A 425 -9.00 -10.04 14.80
N SER A 426 -8.30 -8.90 14.89
CA SER A 426 -7.20 -8.70 15.83
C SER A 426 -7.71 -8.34 17.22
N SER A 427 -8.75 -7.51 17.29
CA SER A 427 -9.28 -6.90 18.52
C SER A 427 -10.29 -7.78 19.28
N LEU A 428 -10.99 -8.70 18.61
CA LEU A 428 -11.88 -9.67 19.23
C LEU A 428 -11.11 -10.97 19.59
N PRO A 429 -11.45 -11.67 20.70
CA PRO A 429 -10.84 -12.96 21.04
C PRO A 429 -11.11 -13.99 19.94
N SER A 430 -10.12 -14.83 19.61
CA SER A 430 -10.28 -15.83 18.56
C SER A 430 -11.40 -16.84 18.89
N VAL A 431 -11.93 -17.54 17.88
CA VAL A 431 -12.90 -18.65 18.10
C VAL A 431 -12.31 -19.75 18.98
N LYS A 432 -10.97 -19.90 19.00
CA LYS A 432 -10.29 -20.87 19.88
C LYS A 432 -10.35 -20.48 21.35
N ASP A 433 -10.22 -19.19 21.63
CA ASP A 433 -10.18 -18.67 23.00
C ASP A 433 -11.57 -18.33 23.53
N HIS A 434 -12.52 -18.03 22.65
CA HIS A 434 -13.92 -17.73 22.94
C HIS A 434 -14.83 -18.42 21.90
N PRO A 435 -15.19 -19.71 22.07
CA PRO A 435 -15.93 -20.47 21.07
C PRO A 435 -17.36 -19.98 20.81
N GLU A 436 -17.96 -19.27 21.76
CA GLU A 436 -19.30 -18.72 21.61
C GLU A 436 -19.31 -17.62 20.55
N PHE A 437 -20.41 -17.58 19.79
CA PHE A 437 -20.68 -16.56 18.77
C PHE A 437 -20.70 -15.15 19.39
N ILE A 438 -20.08 -14.18 18.73
CA ILE A 438 -20.09 -12.77 19.13
C ILE A 438 -20.90 -11.99 18.09
N ALA A 439 -22.12 -11.58 18.45
CA ALA A 439 -22.99 -10.86 17.53
C ALA A 439 -22.47 -9.45 17.21
N CYS A 440 -22.90 -8.89 16.07
CA CYS A 440 -22.49 -7.58 15.54
C CYS A 440 -22.29 -6.47 16.59
N LYS A 441 -23.23 -6.29 17.53
CA LYS A 441 -23.17 -5.23 18.56
C LYS A 441 -22.49 -5.66 19.85
N GLU A 442 -22.39 -6.97 20.12
CA GLU A 442 -21.73 -7.49 21.32
C GLU A 442 -20.23 -7.21 21.28
N GLY A 443 -19.61 -7.18 20.09
CA GLY A 443 -18.19 -6.88 19.99
C GLY A 443 -17.80 -5.41 20.19
N SER A 444 -18.77 -4.51 20.40
CA SER A 444 -18.51 -3.09 20.71
C SER A 444 -17.68 -2.90 21.99
N ILE A 445 -17.73 -3.86 22.93
CA ILE A 445 -16.88 -3.84 24.13
C ILE A 445 -15.40 -4.00 23.79
N TYR A 446 -15.07 -4.78 22.76
CA TYR A 446 -13.68 -4.99 22.30
C TYR A 446 -13.19 -3.78 21.51
N PHE A 447 -14.05 -3.20 20.66
CA PHE A 447 -13.76 -1.94 19.98
C PHE A 447 -13.37 -0.83 20.95
N ASN A 448 -14.21 -0.60 21.97
CA ASN A 448 -14.01 0.47 22.97
C ASN A 448 -12.96 0.15 24.05
N SER A 449 -12.36 -1.04 24.03
CA SER A 449 -11.40 -1.46 25.04
C SER A 449 -10.12 -0.63 25.00
N THR A 450 -9.58 -0.28 26.16
CA THR A 450 -8.24 0.33 26.28
C THR A 450 -7.12 -0.70 26.30
N ASN A 451 -7.46 -2.00 26.37
CA ASN A 451 -6.47 -3.07 26.32
C ASN A 451 -5.91 -3.23 24.89
N PRO A 452 -4.69 -3.77 24.76
CA PRO A 452 -4.16 -4.31 23.51
C PRO A 452 -5.14 -5.27 22.83
N ASN A 453 -5.03 -5.34 21.50
CA ASN A 453 -5.71 -6.38 20.73
C ASN A 453 -5.22 -7.77 21.18
N PRO A 454 -6.12 -8.72 21.53
CA PRO A 454 -5.72 -10.04 22.03
C PRO A 454 -4.98 -10.87 20.98
N ASN A 455 -5.30 -10.68 19.70
CA ASN A 455 -4.63 -11.35 18.60
C ASN A 455 -3.64 -10.41 17.92
N VAL A 456 -2.34 -10.67 18.05
CA VAL A 456 -1.32 -9.86 17.39
C VAL A 456 -1.33 -10.15 15.88
N LEU A 457 -1.74 -9.17 15.07
CA LEU A 457 -1.70 -9.23 13.61
C LEU A 457 -0.29 -8.93 13.11
N VAL A 458 0.58 -9.93 13.26
CA VAL A 458 2.01 -9.81 12.95
C VAL A 458 2.21 -9.38 11.49
N GLY A 459 3.01 -8.33 11.31
CA GLY A 459 3.38 -7.78 10.02
C GLY A 459 2.45 -6.69 9.48
N ALA A 460 1.30 -6.44 10.10
CA ALA A 460 0.42 -5.33 9.70
C ALA A 460 1.16 -4.01 9.81
N ILE A 461 1.17 -3.22 8.74
CA ILE A 461 1.63 -1.84 8.75
C ILE A 461 0.40 -0.96 8.86
N VAL A 462 0.35 -0.15 9.91
CA VAL A 462 -0.78 0.75 10.17
C VAL A 462 -0.78 1.94 9.21
N GLY A 463 -1.84 2.75 9.22
CA GLY A 463 -1.90 3.99 8.45
C GLY A 463 -0.78 4.99 8.76
N GLY A 464 -0.27 4.99 9.99
CA GLY A 464 0.94 5.73 10.41
C GLY A 464 0.68 7.09 11.04
N PRO A 465 1.75 7.87 11.29
CA PRO A 465 1.66 9.14 12.01
C PRO A 465 1.02 10.25 11.17
N GLY A 466 0.65 11.34 11.85
CA GLY A 466 0.26 12.59 11.18
C GLY A 466 1.46 13.37 10.63
N GLU A 467 1.19 14.57 10.09
CA GLU A 467 2.21 15.49 9.54
C GLU A 467 3.30 15.89 10.54
N ASP A 468 3.02 15.76 11.83
CA ASP A 468 3.85 16.12 12.97
C ASP A 468 4.63 14.94 13.57
N ASP A 469 4.67 13.80 12.86
CA ASP A 469 5.24 12.52 13.32
C ASP A 469 4.52 11.90 14.54
N VAL A 470 3.36 12.42 14.94
CA VAL A 470 2.61 11.91 16.10
C VAL A 470 1.68 10.78 15.70
N TYR A 471 1.80 9.66 16.43
CA TYR A 471 0.93 8.50 16.35
C TYR A 471 0.37 8.14 17.72
N ASP A 472 -0.95 8.14 17.85
CA ASP A 472 -1.63 7.67 19.04
C ASP A 472 -2.09 6.23 18.79
N ASP A 473 -1.72 5.30 19.67
CA ASP A 473 -2.14 3.90 19.58
C ASP A 473 -3.60 3.74 20.04
N ASP A 474 -4.51 4.23 19.19
CA ASP A 474 -5.94 4.23 19.41
C ASP A 474 -6.70 3.51 18.29
N ARG A 475 -7.49 2.51 18.71
CA ARG A 475 -8.30 1.68 17.82
C ARG A 475 -9.39 2.48 17.13
N ALA A 476 -9.86 3.57 17.73
CA ALA A 476 -10.89 4.41 17.13
C ALA A 476 -10.35 5.32 16.03
N ASP A 477 -9.05 5.65 16.04
CA ASP A 477 -8.42 6.48 15.01
C ASP A 477 -7.97 5.66 13.80
N PHE A 478 -8.94 5.16 13.03
CA PHE A 478 -8.71 4.33 11.85
C PHE A 478 -7.80 5.00 10.81
N ARG A 479 -7.74 6.34 10.75
CA ARG A 479 -6.86 7.06 9.81
C ARG A 479 -5.38 6.75 10.06
N LYS A 480 -5.00 6.56 11.33
CA LYS A 480 -3.64 6.23 11.74
C LYS A 480 -3.47 4.74 12.01
N SER A 481 -4.42 4.09 12.67
CA SER A 481 -4.24 2.75 13.25
C SER A 481 -4.76 1.59 12.41
N GLU A 482 -5.48 1.86 11.31
CA GLU A 482 -5.98 0.80 10.42
C GLU A 482 -4.88 0.33 9.46
N PRO A 483 -4.55 -0.97 9.42
CA PRO A 483 -3.76 -1.53 8.33
C PRO A 483 -4.64 -1.85 7.13
N THR A 484 -4.09 -1.74 5.93
CA THR A 484 -4.75 -2.19 4.70
C THR A 484 -3.83 -3.08 3.88
N THR A 485 -4.44 -3.92 3.06
CA THR A 485 -3.70 -4.85 2.18
C THR A 485 -2.71 -4.15 1.26
N TYR A 486 -3.07 -2.97 0.76
CA TYR A 486 -2.28 -2.22 -0.21
C TYR A 486 -1.13 -1.38 0.37
N ILE A 487 -1.06 -1.12 1.69
CA ILE A 487 0.17 -0.52 2.27
C ILE A 487 1.25 -1.62 2.42
N ASN A 488 0.83 -2.83 2.80
CA ASN A 488 1.74 -3.95 3.00
C ASN A 488 2.33 -4.50 1.69
N ALA A 489 1.53 -4.58 0.62
CA ALA A 489 1.91 -5.20 -0.65
C ALA A 489 3.19 -4.65 -1.30
N PRO A 490 3.36 -3.33 -1.51
CA PRO A 490 4.60 -2.78 -2.05
C PRO A 490 5.79 -2.95 -1.09
N PHE A 491 5.55 -2.94 0.22
CA PHE A 491 6.61 -3.05 1.21
C PHE A 491 7.28 -4.44 1.21
N VAL A 492 6.59 -5.49 0.75
CA VAL A 492 7.21 -6.81 0.52
C VAL A 492 8.39 -6.70 -0.45
N GLY A 493 8.26 -5.96 -1.54
CA GLY A 493 9.36 -5.73 -2.50
C GLY A 493 10.49 -4.88 -1.93
N VAL A 494 10.13 -3.83 -1.18
CA VAL A 494 11.10 -2.96 -0.48
C VAL A 494 11.96 -3.77 0.49
N LEU A 495 11.33 -4.59 1.32
CA LEU A 495 12.00 -5.44 2.29
C LEU A 495 12.80 -6.56 1.63
N ALA A 496 12.32 -7.14 0.53
CA ALA A 496 13.09 -8.12 -0.24
C ALA A 496 14.40 -7.52 -0.79
N TYR A 497 14.35 -6.29 -1.29
CA TYR A 497 15.55 -5.58 -1.74
C TYR A 497 16.54 -5.36 -0.58
N PHE A 498 16.09 -4.78 0.54
CA PHE A 498 16.98 -4.45 1.66
C PHE A 498 17.42 -5.66 2.49
N ALA A 499 16.67 -6.76 2.50
CA ALA A 499 17.12 -8.02 3.09
C ALA A 499 18.36 -8.58 2.37
N ALA A 500 18.44 -8.42 1.04
CA ALA A 500 19.61 -8.79 0.27
C ALA A 500 20.67 -7.68 0.19
N ASN A 501 20.27 -6.41 0.34
CA ASN A 501 21.12 -5.23 0.22
C ASN A 501 20.95 -4.31 1.45
N PRO A 502 21.43 -4.72 2.63
CA PRO A 502 21.23 -3.97 3.87
C PRO A 502 21.92 -2.58 3.88
N SER A 503 23.01 -2.45 3.12
CA SER A 503 23.94 -1.31 3.15
C SER A 503 23.36 0.00 2.61
#